data_AF-A0A7S2K0B7-F1
#
_entry.id   AF-A0A7S2K0B7-F1
#
_cell.length_a   1.000
_cell.length_b   1.000
_cell.length_c   1.000
_cell.angle_alpha   90.00
_cell.angle_beta   90.00
_cell.angle_gamma   90.00
#
_symmetry.space_group_name_H-M   'P 1'
#
loop_
_entity.id
_entity.type
_entity.pdbx_description
1 polymer ?
#
loop_
_entity_poly.entity_id
_entity_poly.type
_entity_poly.pdbx_seq_one_letter_code
_entity_poly.pdbx_strand_id
1 'polypeptide(L)'
;MQNALWDTRKKINPLDASNFMYWGWNEVAVPQHIDEPQYYAANMIFMTPQLSNGKSGPQGLEALSRSLQRDLDSQIKDAAQGKKPTIKVGSAARGQHPGSDVILARQNLNGGKFSFEFFCQDYTPSNGAEYKICAKAKTAADPGHCYLEYVKAACL
;
A
#
# COMPACT_ATOMS: atom_id res chain seq x y z
N MET A 1 0.78 17.18 4.72
CA MET A 1 1.40 15.92 4.29
C MET A 1 0.52 15.31 3.23
N GLN A 2 1.06 15.12 2.03
CA GLN A 2 0.32 14.65 0.86
C GLN A 2 0.78 13.21 0.60
N ASN A 3 -0.17 12.26 0.56
CA ASN A 3 0.12 10.85 0.29
C ASN A 3 0.32 10.68 -1.22
N ALA A 4 1.43 10.08 -1.66
CA ALA A 4 1.63 9.74 -3.06
C ALA A 4 0.86 8.44 -3.38
N LEU A 5 -0.02 8.52 -4.39
CA LEU A 5 -0.79 7.38 -4.89
C LEU A 5 0.05 6.65 -5.94
N TRP A 6 0.58 5.47 -5.60
CA TRP A 6 1.18 4.57 -6.58
C TRP A 6 0.06 3.75 -7.23
N ASP A 7 -0.29 4.06 -8.49
CA ASP A 7 -1.07 3.16 -9.35
C ASP A 7 -0.10 2.39 -10.24
N THR A 8 0.13 1.11 -9.94
CA THR A 8 1.08 0.25 -10.67
C THR A 8 0.50 -0.38 -11.94
N ARG A 9 -0.65 0.10 -12.45
CA ARG A 9 -1.24 -0.42 -13.69
C ARG A 9 -0.42 0.00 -14.92
N LYS A 10 0.58 -0.81 -15.28
CA LYS A 10 1.17 -0.82 -16.63
C LYS A 10 0.10 -1.21 -17.65
N LYS A 11 -0.36 -0.21 -18.41
CA LYS A 11 -1.17 -0.22 -19.64
C LYS A 11 -1.39 -1.59 -20.30
N ILE A 12 -2.66 -2.00 -20.48
CA ILE A 12 -3.17 -2.62 -21.71
C ILE A 12 -4.66 -2.24 -21.85
N ASN A 13 -5.00 -1.45 -22.87
CA ASN A 13 -6.36 -1.16 -23.39
C ASN A 13 -7.21 -0.02 -22.76
N PRO A 14 -7.30 1.17 -23.41
CA PRO A 14 -8.06 2.34 -22.93
C PRO A 14 -9.59 2.28 -23.14
N LEU A 15 -10.17 1.12 -23.45
CA LEU A 15 -11.63 0.97 -23.63
C LEU A 15 -12.26 -0.07 -22.69
N ASP A 16 -11.46 -0.76 -21.88
CA ASP A 16 -11.96 -1.67 -20.85
C ASP A 16 -12.09 -0.91 -19.52
N ALA A 17 -12.96 -1.34 -18.61
CA ALA A 17 -13.30 -0.69 -17.32
C ALA A 17 -12.12 -0.43 -16.33
N SER A 18 -10.88 -0.54 -16.81
CA SER A 18 -9.64 0.08 -16.32
C SER A 18 -9.62 1.63 -16.37
N ASN A 19 -10.58 2.28 -17.05
CA ASN A 19 -10.75 3.73 -17.21
C ASN A 19 -11.19 4.53 -15.95
N PHE A 20 -11.08 3.95 -14.75
CA PHE A 20 -11.20 4.77 -13.54
C PHE A 20 -9.89 5.55 -13.33
N MET A 21 -9.86 6.77 -13.88
CA MET A 21 -9.06 7.85 -13.31
C MET A 21 -9.62 8.12 -11.92
N TYR A 22 -8.86 7.83 -10.88
CA TYR A 22 -9.18 8.32 -9.56
C TYR A 22 -8.79 9.79 -9.49
N TRP A 23 -9.80 10.65 -9.54
CA TRP A 23 -9.71 12.04 -9.10
C TRP A 23 -9.78 12.02 -7.58
N GLY A 24 -8.63 11.83 -6.94
CA GLY A 24 -8.47 12.20 -5.53
C GLY A 24 -8.58 13.72 -5.40
N TRP A 25 -9.33 14.18 -4.41
CA TRP A 25 -9.54 15.59 -4.10
C TRP A 25 -8.22 16.38 -4.08
N ASN A 26 -8.20 17.49 -4.84
CA ASN A 26 -7.08 18.40 -5.13
C ASN A 26 -6.02 17.88 -6.10
N GLU A 27 -6.17 18.23 -7.38
CA GLU A 27 -5.04 18.52 -8.26
C GLU A 27 -4.23 19.67 -7.64
N VAL A 28 -3.36 19.35 -6.69
CA VAL A 28 -2.29 20.27 -6.30
C VAL A 28 -1.23 20.11 -7.38
N ALA A 29 -0.90 21.21 -8.06
CA ALA A 29 0.29 21.24 -8.90
C ALA A 29 1.48 20.86 -8.03
N VAL A 30 1.98 19.64 -8.21
CA VAL A 30 3.09 19.13 -7.43
C VAL A 30 4.38 19.38 -8.20
N PRO A 31 5.39 19.95 -7.53
CA PRO A 31 6.69 20.17 -8.15
C PRO A 31 7.38 18.84 -8.49
N GLN A 32 8.20 18.85 -9.54
CA GLN A 32 8.91 17.68 -10.11
C GLN A 32 9.73 16.88 -9.07
N HIS A 33 10.11 17.47 -7.94
CA HIS A 33 10.83 16.78 -6.85
C HIS A 33 9.99 15.76 -6.09
N ILE A 34 8.66 15.68 -6.31
CA ILE A 34 7.86 14.57 -5.76
C ILE A 34 8.36 13.21 -6.25
N ASP A 35 9.06 13.09 -7.37
CA ASP A 35 9.61 11.79 -7.79
C ASP A 35 10.78 11.28 -6.90
N GLU A 36 11.25 12.08 -5.93
CA GLU A 36 12.32 11.71 -5.01
C GLU A 36 11.77 11.10 -3.71
N PRO A 37 12.10 9.83 -3.38
CA PRO A 37 11.50 9.12 -2.24
C PRO A 37 11.64 9.78 -0.86
N GLN A 38 12.64 10.66 -0.69
CA GLN A 38 12.83 11.41 0.54
C GLN A 38 11.70 12.39 0.87
N TYR A 39 10.78 12.63 -0.05
CA TYR A 39 9.61 13.48 0.18
C TYR A 39 8.32 12.68 0.37
N TYR A 40 8.37 11.34 0.28
CA TYR A 40 7.19 10.49 0.48
C TYR A 40 6.90 10.27 1.95
N ALA A 41 5.66 10.60 2.33
CA ALA A 41 5.14 10.30 3.66
C ALA A 41 5.01 8.78 3.91
N ALA A 42 4.53 8.05 2.91
CA ALA A 42 4.37 6.60 2.94
C ALA A 42 4.22 6.07 1.50
N ASN A 43 4.42 4.77 1.32
CA ASN A 43 4.06 4.09 0.08
C ASN A 43 2.63 3.55 0.18
N MET A 44 1.82 3.73 -0.87
CA MET A 44 0.42 3.30 -0.85
C MET A 44 0.24 2.00 -1.66
N ILE A 45 -0.40 1.00 -1.07
CA ILE A 45 -0.85 -0.21 -1.76
C ILE A 45 -2.34 -0.06 -2.07
N PHE A 46 -2.63 0.10 -3.35
CA PHE A 46 -4.00 0.23 -3.84
C PHE A 46 -4.61 -1.14 -4.13
N MET A 47 -5.77 -1.42 -3.54
CA MET A 47 -6.53 -2.65 -3.76
C MET A 47 -7.75 -2.39 -4.64
N THR A 48 -8.02 -3.34 -5.52
CA THR A 48 -9.14 -3.27 -6.43
C THR A 48 -10.47 -3.53 -5.70
N PRO A 49 -11.62 -3.12 -6.28
CA PRO A 49 -12.93 -3.25 -5.63
C PRO A 49 -13.34 -4.70 -5.36
N GLN A 50 -12.73 -5.66 -6.05
CA GLN A 50 -13.00 -7.08 -5.83
C GLN A 50 -12.55 -7.55 -4.43
N LEU A 51 -11.60 -6.84 -3.82
CA LEU A 51 -11.02 -7.08 -2.49
C LEU A 51 -11.63 -6.18 -1.40
N SER A 52 -12.67 -5.40 -1.75
CA SER A 52 -13.43 -4.49 -0.89
C SER A 52 -14.19 -5.20 0.22
N ASN A 53 -14.52 -4.46 1.30
CA ASN A 53 -15.56 -4.86 2.23
C ASN A 53 -16.90 -5.08 1.51
N GLY A 54 -17.71 -6.02 2.02
CA GLY A 54 -19.10 -6.22 1.57
C GLY A 54 -19.36 -7.51 0.79
N LYS A 55 -18.36 -8.36 0.62
CA LYS A 55 -18.54 -9.75 0.15
C LYS A 55 -18.42 -10.73 1.31
N SER A 56 -19.15 -11.84 1.25
CA SER A 56 -18.96 -12.99 2.13
C SER A 56 -17.61 -13.67 1.83
N GLY A 57 -16.69 -13.69 2.79
CA GLY A 57 -15.36 -14.31 2.66
C GLY A 57 -14.23 -13.41 3.18
N PRO A 58 -12.96 -13.82 3.00
CA PRO A 58 -11.79 -13.01 3.34
C PRO A 58 -11.81 -11.65 2.62
N GLN A 59 -11.31 -10.60 3.25
CA GLN A 59 -11.31 -9.21 2.73
C GLN A 59 -9.93 -8.57 2.83
N GLY A 60 -9.59 -7.69 1.89
CA GLY A 60 -8.25 -7.09 1.85
C GLY A 60 -7.17 -8.07 1.39
N LEU A 61 -5.99 -8.02 2.02
CA LEU A 61 -4.81 -8.74 1.52
C LEU A 61 -4.90 -10.27 1.66
N GLU A 62 -5.66 -10.77 2.63
CA GLU A 62 -5.96 -12.20 2.80
C GLU A 62 -6.82 -12.78 1.67
N ALA A 63 -7.55 -11.94 0.93
CA ALA A 63 -8.40 -12.34 -0.19
C ALA A 63 -7.62 -12.47 -1.51
N LEU A 64 -6.33 -12.11 -1.52
CA LEU A 64 -5.49 -12.18 -2.71
C LEU A 64 -5.29 -13.63 -3.14
N SER A 65 -5.45 -13.88 -4.45
CA SER A 65 -5.04 -15.15 -5.05
C SER A 65 -3.51 -15.31 -4.94
N ARG A 66 -3.00 -16.55 -5.03
CA ARG A 66 -1.56 -16.81 -4.97
C ARG A 66 -0.76 -16.06 -6.04
N SER A 67 -1.35 -15.80 -7.21
CA SER A 67 -0.68 -15.00 -8.25
C SER A 67 -0.55 -13.55 -7.82
N LEU A 68 -1.64 -12.95 -7.32
CA LEU A 68 -1.63 -11.56 -6.86
C LEU A 68 -0.77 -11.37 -5.60
N GLN A 69 -0.67 -12.38 -4.73
CA GLN A 69 0.27 -12.36 -3.61
C GLN A 69 1.72 -12.28 -4.11
N ARG A 70 2.10 -13.12 -5.09
CA ARG A 70 3.45 -13.05 -5.69
C ARG A 70 3.71 -11.72 -6.38
N ASP A 71 2.72 -11.17 -7.07
CA ASP A 71 2.84 -9.87 -7.72
C ASP A 71 3.02 -8.74 -6.70
N LEU A 72 2.30 -8.80 -5.57
CA LEU A 72 2.47 -7.88 -4.45
C LEU A 72 3.86 -8.04 -3.82
N ASP A 73 4.30 -9.27 -3.56
CA ASP A 73 5.64 -9.56 -3.00
C ASP A 73 6.76 -9.04 -3.90
N SER A 74 6.63 -9.20 -5.22
CA SER A 74 7.58 -8.66 -6.18
C SER A 74 7.60 -7.12 -6.16
N GLN A 75 6.44 -6.47 -6.12
CA GLN A 75 6.35 -5.01 -6.05
C GLN A 75 6.93 -4.45 -4.75
N ILE A 76 6.65 -5.10 -3.62
CA ILE A 76 7.24 -4.75 -2.32
C ILE A 76 8.77 -4.90 -2.39
N LYS A 77 9.25 -6.00 -2.97
CA LYS A 77 10.68 -6.24 -3.13
C LYS A 77 11.34 -5.19 -4.01
N ASP A 78 10.75 -4.85 -5.15
CA ASP A 78 11.26 -3.83 -6.06
C ASP A 78 11.27 -2.43 -5.43
N ALA A 79 10.29 -2.11 -4.58
CA ALA A 79 10.25 -0.85 -3.84
C ALA A 79 11.31 -0.78 -2.72
N ALA A 80 11.55 -1.90 -2.04
CA ALA A 80 12.49 -2.02 -0.93
C ALA A 80 13.94 -2.20 -1.38
N GLN A 81 14.17 -2.66 -2.61
CA GLN A 81 15.48 -2.98 -3.16
C GLN A 81 15.83 -2.06 -4.34
N GLY A 82 17.12 -2.03 -4.72
CA GLY A 82 17.62 -1.27 -5.87
C GLY A 82 18.50 -0.08 -5.51
N LYS A 83 18.90 0.69 -6.53
CA LYS A 83 19.83 1.83 -6.37
C LYS A 83 19.18 3.07 -5.72
N LYS A 84 17.85 3.15 -5.74
CA LYS A 84 17.03 4.24 -5.17
C LYS A 84 15.75 3.63 -4.57
N PRO A 85 15.83 2.93 -3.44
CA PRO A 85 14.65 2.32 -2.82
C PRO A 85 13.63 3.42 -2.45
N THR A 86 12.35 3.15 -2.70
CA THR A 86 11.27 4.10 -2.38
C THR A 86 10.69 3.89 -1.00
N ILE A 87 11.02 2.76 -0.37
CA ILE A 87 10.62 2.40 0.99
C ILE A 87 11.82 1.82 1.73
N LYS A 88 11.94 2.14 3.03
CA LYS A 88 12.88 1.48 3.93
C LYS A 88 12.21 0.29 4.61
N VAL A 89 13.00 -0.67 5.07
CA VAL A 89 12.48 -1.83 5.80
C VAL A 89 12.83 -1.69 7.26
N GLY A 90 11.89 -2.01 8.14
CA GLY A 90 12.10 -2.11 9.57
C GLY A 90 11.33 -1.11 10.40
N SER A 91 10.93 -1.52 11.60
CA SER A 91 10.23 -0.69 12.59
C SER A 91 10.95 0.61 12.98
N ALA A 92 12.29 0.64 12.90
CA ALA A 92 13.09 1.84 13.19
C ALA A 92 12.94 2.95 12.12
N ALA A 93 12.47 2.61 10.92
CA ALA A 93 12.24 3.55 9.83
C ALA A 93 10.81 4.12 9.77
N ARG A 94 9.95 3.78 10.75
CA ARG A 94 8.60 4.36 10.86
C ARG A 94 8.68 5.87 11.08
N GLY A 95 7.81 6.62 10.42
CA GLY A 95 7.74 8.08 10.45
C GLY A 95 8.88 8.80 9.71
N GLN A 96 9.76 8.09 9.01
CA GLN A 96 10.87 8.70 8.25
C GLN A 96 10.49 8.93 6.77
N HIS A 97 11.33 9.68 6.05
CA HIS A 97 11.19 9.91 4.61
C HIS A 97 12.52 9.66 3.86
N PRO A 98 12.63 8.64 2.99
CA PRO A 98 11.68 7.54 2.88
C PRO A 98 11.69 6.71 4.17
N GLY A 99 10.51 6.24 4.58
CA GLY A 99 10.31 5.43 5.77
C GLY A 99 9.84 4.03 5.43
N SER A 100 9.51 3.25 6.45
CA SER A 100 8.87 1.94 6.28
C SER A 100 7.35 1.99 6.25
N ASP A 101 6.74 3.16 6.44
CA ASP A 101 5.29 3.28 6.46
C ASP A 101 4.68 2.93 5.10
N VAL A 102 3.64 2.10 5.18
CA VAL A 102 2.75 1.77 4.07
C VAL A 102 1.32 2.18 4.43
N ILE A 103 0.52 2.48 3.42
CA ILE A 103 -0.92 2.72 3.58
C ILE A 103 -1.65 1.78 2.65
N LEU A 104 -2.61 1.01 3.17
CA LEU A 104 -3.50 0.21 2.33
C LEU A 104 -4.73 1.05 1.99
N ALA A 105 -5.09 1.11 0.71
CA ALA A 105 -6.30 1.78 0.24
C ALA A 105 -7.19 0.78 -0.50
N ARG A 106 -8.48 0.73 -0.18
CA ARG A 106 -9.49 -0.02 -0.95
C ARG A 106 -10.66 0.86 -1.31
N GLN A 107 -11.27 0.57 -2.46
CA GLN A 107 -12.53 1.17 -2.86
C GLN A 107 -13.69 0.35 -2.30
N ASN A 108 -14.55 0.98 -1.51
CA ASN A 108 -15.79 0.39 -1.02
C ASN A 108 -16.99 0.88 -1.83
N LEU A 109 -17.99 0.00 -2.00
CA LEU A 109 -19.29 0.33 -2.58
C LEU A 109 -20.38 0.15 -1.53
N ASN A 110 -21.01 1.24 -1.11
CA ASN A 110 -22.15 1.19 -0.18
C ASN A 110 -23.31 2.00 -0.74
N GLY A 111 -24.47 1.36 -0.92
CA GLY A 111 -25.68 2.03 -1.45
C GLY A 111 -25.48 2.71 -2.81
N GLY A 112 -24.66 2.13 -3.69
CA GLY A 112 -24.35 2.69 -5.01
C GLY A 112 -23.32 3.83 -5.01
N LYS A 113 -22.78 4.21 -3.84
CA LYS A 113 -21.72 5.23 -3.71
C LYS A 113 -20.37 4.58 -3.50
N PHE A 114 -19.37 5.05 -4.24
CA PHE A 114 -17.98 4.66 -4.05
C PHE A 114 -17.30 5.53 -3.00
N SER A 115 -16.56 4.91 -2.09
CA SER A 115 -15.68 5.59 -1.14
C SER A 115 -14.33 4.89 -1.08
N PHE A 116 -13.31 5.63 -0.65
CA PHE A 116 -12.01 5.06 -0.32
C PHE A 116 -11.88 4.88 1.17
N GLU A 117 -11.39 3.71 1.56
CA GLU A 117 -11.01 3.43 2.93
C GLU A 117 -9.50 3.20 2.98
N PHE A 118 -8.85 3.95 3.86
CA PHE A 118 -7.45 3.76 4.21
C PHE A 118 -7.40 2.95 5.51
N PHE A 119 -6.61 1.90 5.53
CA PHE A 119 -6.51 1.02 6.69
C PHE A 119 -5.14 0.35 6.81
N CYS A 120 -4.92 -0.32 7.94
CA CYS A 120 -3.75 -1.13 8.21
C CYS A 120 -4.20 -2.59 8.36
N GLN A 121 -3.46 -3.52 7.78
CA GLN A 121 -3.70 -4.96 7.90
C GLN A 121 -2.36 -5.67 7.90
N ASP A 122 -2.20 -6.65 8.79
CA ASP A 122 -1.05 -7.54 8.76
C ASP A 122 -1.08 -8.36 7.47
N TYR A 123 0.08 -8.48 6.83
CA TYR A 123 0.25 -9.33 5.66
C TYR A 123 1.54 -10.10 5.79
N THR A 124 1.41 -11.41 6.01
CA THR A 124 2.54 -12.33 5.93
C THR A 124 2.43 -13.13 4.63
N PRO A 125 3.33 -12.90 3.67
CA PRO A 125 3.29 -13.62 2.41
C PRO A 125 3.61 -15.11 2.54
N SER A 126 3.23 -15.84 1.48
CA SER A 126 3.53 -17.27 1.36
C SER A 126 5.01 -17.54 1.05
N ASN A 127 5.45 -18.80 1.21
CA ASN A 127 6.87 -19.21 1.18
C ASN A 127 7.72 -18.53 0.10
N GLY A 128 8.84 -17.93 0.51
CA GLY A 128 9.87 -17.37 -0.37
C GLY A 128 9.95 -15.84 -0.38
N ALA A 129 8.98 -15.14 0.20
CA ALA A 129 9.01 -13.70 0.34
C ALA A 129 9.96 -13.22 1.48
N GLU A 130 10.57 -12.06 1.28
CA GLU A 130 11.55 -11.47 2.21
C GLU A 130 10.92 -10.49 3.21
N TYR A 131 9.81 -9.89 2.83
CA TYR A 131 9.16 -8.80 3.54
C TYR A 131 7.73 -9.13 3.91
N LYS A 132 7.22 -8.49 4.96
CA LYS A 132 5.84 -8.57 5.43
C LYS A 132 5.35 -7.18 5.82
N ILE A 133 4.04 -7.03 5.91
CA ILE A 133 3.42 -5.80 6.43
C ILE A 133 2.99 -6.08 7.86
N CYS A 134 3.43 -5.21 8.77
CA CYS A 134 3.04 -5.21 10.17
C CYS A 134 2.05 -4.07 10.41
N ALA A 135 0.89 -4.38 10.98
CA ALA A 135 -0.13 -3.43 11.40
C ALA A 135 -0.10 -3.26 12.91
N LYS A 136 0.35 -2.10 13.37
CA LYS A 136 0.38 -1.73 14.78
C LYS A 136 -0.79 -0.80 15.10
N ALA A 137 -1.62 -1.22 16.03
CA ALA A 137 -2.73 -0.42 16.52
C ALA A 137 -2.22 0.85 17.22
N LYS A 138 -2.99 1.93 17.08
CA LYS A 138 -2.78 3.16 17.83
C LYS A 138 -2.95 2.90 19.33
N THR A 139 -2.03 3.42 20.11
CA THR A 139 -2.09 3.43 21.58
C THR A 139 -1.91 4.85 22.10
N ALA A 140 -1.87 5.05 23.42
CA ALA A 140 -1.53 6.35 24.00
C ALA A 140 -0.09 6.78 23.71
N ALA A 141 0.83 5.84 23.47
CA ALA A 141 2.26 6.08 23.30
C ALA A 141 2.76 5.91 21.85
N ASP A 142 1.96 5.29 20.98
CA ASP A 142 2.32 5.02 19.58
C ASP A 142 1.12 5.43 18.70
N PRO A 143 1.31 6.30 17.68
CA PRO A 143 0.21 6.78 16.86
C PRO A 143 -0.43 5.69 15.97
N GLY A 144 0.14 4.48 15.95
CA GLY A 144 -0.26 3.37 15.10
C GLY A 144 0.37 3.51 13.72
N HIS A 145 0.82 2.39 13.16
CA HIS A 145 1.53 2.35 11.89
C HIS A 145 1.23 1.07 11.13
N CYS A 146 1.09 1.15 9.82
CA CYS A 146 1.30 0.00 8.94
C CYS A 146 2.69 0.17 8.35
N TYR A 147 3.55 -0.83 8.46
CA TYR A 147 4.92 -0.68 8.00
C TYR A 147 5.52 -1.97 7.47
N LEU A 148 6.54 -1.82 6.62
CA LEU A 148 7.25 -2.92 6.01
C LEU A 148 8.35 -3.44 6.95
N GLU A 149 8.38 -4.75 7.14
CA GLU A 149 9.34 -5.44 8.00
C GLU A 149 9.87 -6.69 7.31
N TYR A 150 11.05 -7.17 7.71
CA TYR A 150 11.54 -8.48 7.27
C TYR A 150 10.65 -9.59 7.85
N VAL A 151 10.36 -10.63 7.05
CA VAL A 151 9.53 -11.77 7.51
C VAL A 151 10.07 -12.37 8.83
N LYS A 152 11.40 -12.44 8.96
CA LYS A 152 12.10 -13.00 10.13
C LYS A 152 12.09 -12.08 11.36
N ALA A 153 11.83 -10.79 11.21
CA ALA A 153 11.79 -9.85 12.33
C ALA A 153 10.40 -9.83 12.96
N ALA A 154 10.30 -9.49 14.25
CA ALA A 154 9.02 -9.34 14.92
C ALA A 154 8.33 -8.03 14.48
N CYS A 155 6.99 -8.01 14.48
CA CYS A 155 6.27 -6.75 14.42
C CYS A 155 6.35 -6.08 15.79
N LEU A 156 6.90 -4.86 15.87
CA LEU A 156 7.26 -4.11 17.08
C LEU A 156 6.46 -2.82 17.22
#